data_AF-A0A847BFY1-F1
#
_entry.id   AF-A0A847BFY1-F1
#
_cell.length_a   1.000
_cell.length_b   1.000
_cell.length_c   1.000
_cell.angle_alpha   90.00
_cell.angle_beta   90.00
_cell.angle_gamma   90.00
#
_symmetry.space_group_name_H-M   'P 1'
#
loop_
_entity.id
_entity.type
_entity.pdbx_description
1 polymer ?
#
loop_
_entity_poly.entity_id
_entity_poly.type
_entity_poly.pdbx_seq_one_letter_code
_entity_poly.pdbx_strand_id
1 'polypeptide(L)'
;MFPPFTLRYARLPSRFYESFEPVPVSDPRLIAFNRPLAEALGFDLASFDAEEAAVWFSGNVVPQGAEPLAQAYAGHQFGGFVPRLGDGRAVLLGEVTDRAGQLRDIQLKGAGRTPFSRGGDGRAPLGPVLREYLVSEAMHAMGVPTTRALAAVTTGETVVRGLPEPGAILTRVAASHIRVGTFQYFAARGDVEGVRELAEHVIERHYPELDVDQEGERYLSLLEVVMTRQAALIAKWMGVGFIHGVMNTDNTAISGETIDFGPCAFMEQYEPQMVFSSIDEGGRYAYANQP
;
A
#
# COMPACT_ATOMS: atom_id res chain seq x y z
N MET A 1 -16.44 -15.17 -6.43
CA MET A 1 -16.32 -14.19 -5.32
C MET A 1 -15.76 -12.84 -5.77
N PHE A 2 -14.58 -12.78 -6.40
CA PHE A 2 -14.00 -11.50 -6.85
C PHE A 2 -14.84 -10.83 -7.95
N PRO A 3 -14.98 -9.49 -7.94
CA PRO A 3 -15.41 -8.75 -9.13
C PRO A 3 -14.36 -8.88 -10.24
N PRO A 4 -14.70 -8.55 -11.51
CA PRO A 4 -13.75 -8.57 -12.60
C PRO A 4 -12.54 -7.67 -12.33
N PHE A 5 -11.34 -8.20 -12.58
CA PHE A 5 -10.13 -7.41 -12.51
C PHE A 5 -9.99 -6.49 -13.72
N THR A 6 -9.63 -5.25 -13.43
CA THR A 6 -8.99 -4.33 -14.36
C THR A 6 -7.48 -4.43 -14.16
N LEU A 7 -6.71 -4.22 -15.23
CA LEU A 7 -5.27 -4.50 -15.24
C LEU A 7 -4.47 -3.28 -15.72
N ARG A 8 -4.89 -2.06 -15.36
CA ARG A 8 -4.31 -0.83 -15.88
C ARG A 8 -2.82 -0.70 -15.53
N TYR A 9 -2.44 -0.97 -14.28
CA TYR A 9 -1.02 -0.92 -13.90
C TYR A 9 -0.20 -2.02 -14.59
N ALA A 10 -0.76 -3.22 -14.75
CA ALA A 10 -0.13 -4.34 -15.45
C ALA A 10 -0.01 -4.14 -16.98
N ARG A 11 -0.55 -3.03 -17.52
CA ARG A 11 -0.38 -2.63 -18.92
C ARG A 11 0.65 -1.51 -19.10
N LEU A 12 1.21 -0.97 -18.01
CA LEU A 12 2.38 -0.09 -18.09
C LEU A 12 3.59 -0.86 -18.64
N PRO A 13 4.61 -0.18 -19.19
CA PRO A 13 5.84 -0.84 -19.62
C PRO A 13 6.52 -1.63 -18.48
N SER A 14 7.25 -2.69 -18.83
CA SER A 14 7.89 -3.58 -17.86
C SER A 14 8.89 -2.89 -16.92
N ARG A 15 9.35 -1.65 -17.21
CA ARG A 15 10.20 -0.88 -16.28
C ARG A 15 9.49 -0.47 -14.98
N PHE A 16 8.16 -0.56 -14.91
CA PHE A 16 7.34 -0.19 -13.74
C PHE A 16 7.15 -1.31 -12.71
N TYR A 17 7.41 -2.56 -13.10
CA TYR A 17 7.14 -3.72 -12.25
C TYR A 17 7.92 -4.96 -12.70
N GLU A 18 7.94 -5.97 -11.85
CA GLU A 18 8.31 -7.33 -12.23
C GLU A 18 7.08 -8.23 -12.12
N SER A 19 6.80 -9.04 -13.15
CA SER A 19 5.74 -10.06 -13.07
C SER A 19 6.11 -11.05 -11.97
N PHE A 20 5.19 -11.31 -11.05
CA PHE A 20 5.52 -12.14 -9.88
C PHE A 20 4.27 -12.80 -9.30
N GLU A 21 4.22 -14.14 -9.36
CA GLU A 21 3.18 -14.91 -8.69
C GLU A 21 3.44 -14.99 -7.18
N PRO A 22 2.41 -14.84 -6.32
CA PRO A 22 2.53 -15.09 -4.89
C PRO A 22 3.15 -16.46 -4.58
N VAL A 23 3.97 -16.53 -3.52
CA VAL A 23 4.55 -17.80 -3.06
C VAL A 23 3.56 -18.49 -2.13
N PRO A 24 3.05 -19.69 -2.47
CA PRO A 24 2.08 -20.42 -1.66
C PRO A 24 2.57 -20.65 -0.22
N VAL A 25 1.62 -20.84 0.68
CA VAL A 25 1.85 -21.12 2.11
C VAL A 25 1.29 -22.48 2.50
N SER A 26 1.73 -23.04 3.62
CA SER A 26 1.49 -24.43 4.01
C SER A 26 0.07 -24.73 4.50
N ASP A 27 -0.51 -23.88 5.34
CA ASP A 27 -1.84 -24.08 5.94
C ASP A 27 -2.55 -22.72 6.11
N PRO A 28 -3.08 -22.15 5.01
CA PRO A 28 -3.73 -20.85 5.05
C PRO A 28 -5.06 -20.91 5.82
N ARG A 29 -5.24 -20.04 6.81
CA ARG A 29 -6.51 -19.91 7.54
C ARG A 29 -6.93 -18.46 7.68
N LEU A 30 -8.19 -18.20 7.37
CA LEU A 30 -8.77 -16.87 7.46
C LEU A 30 -8.91 -16.44 8.93
N ILE A 31 -8.29 -15.32 9.29
CA ILE A 31 -8.37 -14.73 10.64
C ILE A 31 -9.48 -13.68 10.67
N ALA A 32 -9.49 -12.81 9.66
CA ALA A 32 -10.43 -11.71 9.54
C ALA A 32 -10.75 -11.46 8.07
N PHE A 33 -12.01 -11.11 7.81
CA PHE A 33 -12.50 -10.69 6.49
C PHE A 33 -13.47 -9.53 6.64
N ASN A 34 -13.15 -8.43 5.97
CA ASN A 34 -13.89 -7.18 6.03
C ASN A 34 -15.08 -7.24 5.08
N ARG A 35 -16.19 -7.83 5.55
CA ARG A 35 -17.42 -7.97 4.74
C ARG A 35 -17.96 -6.63 4.22
N PRO A 36 -18.03 -5.54 5.02
CA PRO A 36 -18.48 -4.24 4.49
C PRO A 36 -17.59 -3.72 3.35
N LEU A 37 -16.27 -3.83 3.47
CA LEU A 37 -15.36 -3.44 2.40
C LEU A 37 -15.49 -4.33 1.17
N ALA A 38 -15.58 -5.65 1.35
CA ALA A 38 -15.80 -6.60 0.27
C ALA A 38 -17.09 -6.29 -0.51
N GLU A 39 -18.17 -5.97 0.20
CA GLU A 39 -19.42 -5.54 -0.41
C GLU A 39 -19.25 -4.26 -1.21
N ALA A 40 -18.58 -3.24 -0.65
CA ALA A 40 -18.31 -1.98 -1.34
C ALA A 40 -17.47 -2.17 -2.60
N LEU A 41 -16.55 -3.15 -2.59
CA LEU A 41 -15.73 -3.54 -3.74
C LEU A 41 -16.51 -4.37 -4.78
N GLY A 42 -17.74 -4.79 -4.51
CA GLY A 42 -18.55 -5.58 -5.43
C GLY A 42 -18.29 -7.09 -5.37
N PHE A 43 -17.73 -7.61 -4.28
CA PHE A 43 -17.60 -9.06 -4.09
C PHE A 43 -18.97 -9.72 -4.00
N ASP A 44 -19.10 -10.91 -4.61
CA ASP A 44 -20.26 -11.77 -4.40
C ASP A 44 -20.13 -12.47 -3.04
N LEU A 45 -20.81 -11.93 -2.04
CA LEU A 45 -20.82 -12.46 -0.68
C LEU A 45 -21.75 -13.66 -0.49
N ALA A 46 -22.66 -13.93 -1.44
CA ALA A 46 -23.50 -15.13 -1.39
C ALA A 46 -22.68 -16.39 -1.71
N SER A 47 -21.65 -16.25 -2.54
CA SER A 47 -20.67 -17.31 -2.85
C SER A 47 -19.51 -17.37 -1.84
N PHE A 48 -19.63 -16.73 -0.66
CA PHE A 48 -18.52 -16.66 0.28
C PHE A 48 -18.28 -18.00 0.97
N ASP A 49 -17.10 -18.57 0.74
CA ASP A 49 -16.55 -19.68 1.51
C ASP A 49 -15.24 -19.25 2.19
N ALA A 50 -15.07 -19.61 3.47
CA ALA A 50 -13.94 -19.15 4.26
C ALA A 50 -12.63 -19.89 3.94
N GLU A 51 -12.71 -21.16 3.54
CA GLU A 51 -11.55 -21.96 3.17
C GLU A 51 -11.03 -21.51 1.80
N GLU A 52 -11.94 -21.31 0.84
CA GLU A 52 -11.61 -20.78 -0.49
C GLU A 52 -11.05 -19.34 -0.39
N ALA A 53 -11.67 -18.49 0.45
CA ALA A 53 -11.15 -17.14 0.72
C ALA A 53 -9.73 -17.17 1.31
N ALA A 54 -9.44 -18.09 2.23
CA ALA A 54 -8.10 -18.24 2.80
C ALA A 54 -7.07 -18.56 1.71
N VAL A 55 -7.41 -19.45 0.77
CA VAL A 55 -6.55 -19.86 -0.36
C VAL A 55 -6.26 -18.69 -1.32
N TRP A 56 -7.26 -17.88 -1.65
CA TRP A 56 -7.05 -16.71 -2.51
C TRP A 56 -6.28 -15.59 -1.81
N PHE A 57 -6.68 -15.24 -0.59
CA PHE A 57 -6.06 -14.14 0.16
C PHE A 57 -4.70 -14.49 0.77
N SER A 58 -4.30 -15.77 0.76
CA SER A 58 -2.90 -16.17 0.98
C SER A 58 -2.06 -16.19 -0.29
N GLY A 59 -2.69 -16.08 -1.47
CA GLY A 59 -2.02 -16.23 -2.76
C GLY A 59 -1.68 -17.68 -3.12
N ASN A 60 -2.28 -18.68 -2.48
CA ASN A 60 -2.08 -20.08 -2.87
C ASN A 60 -2.69 -20.39 -4.24
N VAL A 61 -3.76 -19.68 -4.59
CA VAL A 61 -4.36 -19.68 -5.93
C VAL A 61 -4.56 -18.24 -6.35
N VAL A 62 -4.09 -17.91 -7.55
CA VAL A 62 -4.34 -16.60 -8.16
C VAL A 62 -5.78 -16.56 -8.66
N PRO A 63 -6.60 -15.57 -8.24
CA PRO A 63 -7.97 -15.44 -8.73
C PRO A 63 -8.03 -15.27 -10.25
N GLN A 64 -9.07 -15.78 -10.89
CA GLN A 64 -9.24 -15.66 -12.33
C GLN A 64 -9.26 -14.18 -12.76
N GLY A 65 -8.44 -13.85 -13.78
CA GLY A 65 -8.33 -12.50 -14.34
C GLY A 65 -7.33 -11.58 -13.65
N ALA A 66 -6.76 -11.99 -12.52
CA ALA A 66 -5.64 -11.27 -11.89
C ALA A 66 -4.33 -11.50 -12.69
N GLU A 67 -3.47 -10.47 -12.75
CA GLU A 67 -2.11 -10.56 -13.30
C GLU A 67 -1.12 -10.07 -12.24
N PRO A 68 -0.63 -10.97 -11.38
CA PRO A 68 0.17 -10.59 -10.22
C PRO A 68 1.53 -9.96 -10.57
N LEU A 69 1.86 -8.87 -9.90
CA LEU A 69 3.12 -8.15 -10.09
C LEU A 69 3.67 -7.52 -8.80
N ALA A 70 4.96 -7.20 -8.81
CA ALA A 70 5.62 -6.43 -7.77
C ALA A 70 6.07 -5.07 -8.35
N GLN A 71 5.69 -3.95 -7.73
CA GLN A 71 5.99 -2.62 -8.27
C GLN A 71 7.44 -2.21 -8.00
N ALA A 72 8.06 -1.52 -8.96
CA ALA A 72 9.37 -0.89 -8.80
C ALA A 72 9.23 0.54 -8.26
N TYR A 73 10.01 0.88 -7.24
CA TYR A 73 10.12 2.25 -6.74
C TYR A 73 11.48 2.49 -6.06
N ALA A 74 11.80 3.75 -5.77
CA ALA A 74 12.94 4.20 -4.99
C ALA A 74 12.43 4.97 -3.77
N GLY A 75 13.31 5.57 -2.98
CA GLY A 75 12.86 6.45 -1.89
C GLY A 75 14.00 7.08 -1.11
N HIS A 76 13.70 8.19 -0.45
CA HIS A 76 14.55 8.76 0.58
C HIS A 76 14.16 8.15 1.92
N GLN A 77 15.02 7.28 2.45
CA GLN A 77 14.85 6.65 3.75
C GLN A 77 15.61 7.46 4.79
N PHE A 78 14.90 8.07 5.75
CA PHE A 78 15.50 8.96 6.77
C PHE A 78 16.40 10.07 6.18
N GLY A 79 16.05 10.57 5.00
CA GLY A 79 16.79 11.62 4.28
C GLY A 79 17.90 11.11 3.34
N GLY A 80 18.30 9.83 3.44
CA GLY A 80 19.25 9.22 2.51
C GLY A 80 18.55 8.62 1.29
N PHE A 81 19.01 8.93 0.08
CA PHE A 81 18.42 8.36 -1.14
C PHE A 81 18.80 6.89 -1.33
N VAL A 82 17.80 6.04 -1.55
CA VAL A 82 17.95 4.62 -1.89
C VAL A 82 17.48 4.42 -3.33
N PRO A 83 18.38 4.17 -4.30
CA PRO A 83 18.05 4.19 -5.72
C PRO A 83 17.16 3.03 -6.19
N ARG A 84 17.04 1.97 -5.39
CA ARG A 84 16.22 0.80 -5.69
C ARG A 84 15.60 0.24 -4.43
N LEU A 85 14.28 0.34 -4.37
CA LEU A 85 13.39 -0.34 -3.43
C LEU A 85 12.47 -1.25 -4.25
N GLY A 86 11.15 -1.06 -4.16
CA GLY A 86 10.14 -1.89 -4.77
C GLY A 86 9.37 -2.72 -3.74
N ASP A 87 8.32 -3.38 -4.21
CA ASP A 87 7.47 -4.25 -3.40
C ASP A 87 8.24 -5.51 -2.98
N GLY A 88 9.06 -5.41 -1.94
CA GLY A 88 9.95 -6.48 -1.50
C GLY A 88 9.28 -7.62 -0.75
N ARG A 89 7.98 -7.54 -0.48
CA ARG A 89 7.16 -8.62 0.12
C ARG A 89 5.68 -8.47 -0.21
N ALA A 90 5.38 -7.65 -1.21
CA ALA A 90 4.01 -7.33 -1.58
C ALA A 90 3.80 -7.69 -3.05
N VAL A 91 2.58 -8.12 -3.37
CA VAL A 91 2.21 -8.53 -4.72
C VAL A 91 0.85 -7.91 -5.02
N LEU A 92 0.80 -7.03 -6.02
CA LEU A 92 -0.45 -6.50 -6.54
C LEU A 92 -1.10 -7.60 -7.38
N LEU A 93 -2.31 -8.05 -7.03
CA LEU A 93 -3.06 -9.01 -7.84
C LEU A 93 -3.66 -8.34 -9.08
N GLY A 94 -4.03 -7.08 -8.94
CA GLY A 94 -4.65 -6.26 -9.96
C GLY A 94 -5.52 -5.20 -9.33
N GLU A 95 -6.39 -4.61 -10.14
CA GLU A 95 -7.31 -3.57 -9.71
C GLU A 95 -8.75 -4.05 -9.88
N VAL A 96 -9.66 -3.58 -9.04
CA VAL A 96 -11.10 -3.81 -9.19
C VAL A 96 -11.82 -2.47 -9.20
N THR A 97 -12.96 -2.40 -9.88
CA THR A 97 -13.82 -1.20 -9.82
C THR A 97 -14.83 -1.39 -8.68
N ASP A 98 -14.80 -0.50 -7.69
CA ASP A 98 -15.75 -0.54 -6.58
C ASP A 98 -17.16 -0.13 -7.04
N ARG A 99 -18.17 -0.31 -6.17
CA ARG A 99 -19.57 0.03 -6.49
C ARG A 99 -19.79 1.53 -6.72
N ALA A 100 -18.85 2.38 -6.33
CA ALA A 100 -18.86 3.82 -6.60
C ALA A 100 -18.15 4.18 -7.92
N GLY A 101 -17.69 3.18 -8.69
CA GLY A 101 -17.02 3.38 -9.96
C GLY A 101 -15.53 3.74 -9.83
N GLN A 102 -14.93 3.64 -8.64
CA GLN A 102 -13.52 3.98 -8.43
C GLN A 102 -12.64 2.73 -8.52
N LEU A 103 -11.46 2.88 -9.12
CA LEU A 103 -10.45 1.82 -9.16
C LEU A 103 -9.79 1.64 -7.80
N ARG A 104 -9.65 0.37 -7.39
CA ARG A 104 -9.03 -0.06 -6.15
C ARG A 104 -8.00 -1.14 -6.42
N ASP A 105 -6.78 -0.93 -5.98
CA ASP A 105 -5.74 -1.96 -5.99
C ASP A 105 -6.07 -3.03 -4.96
N ILE A 106 -5.84 -4.31 -5.30
CA ILE A 106 -5.84 -5.43 -4.36
C ILE A 106 -4.42 -5.98 -4.25
N GLN A 107 -3.78 -5.78 -3.09
CA GLN A 107 -2.38 -6.16 -2.86
C GLN A 107 -2.25 -7.14 -1.69
N LEU A 108 -1.52 -8.24 -1.90
CA LEU A 108 -1.16 -9.18 -0.84
C LEU A 108 0.21 -8.80 -0.26
N LYS A 109 0.27 -8.51 1.05
CA LYS A 109 1.49 -8.15 1.78
C LYS A 109 1.89 -9.31 2.70
N GLY A 110 3.10 -9.85 2.48
CA GLY A 110 3.57 -11.12 3.04
C GLY A 110 3.54 -12.30 2.04
N ALA A 111 3.25 -12.01 0.78
CA ALA A 111 3.00 -12.99 -0.28
C ALA A 111 4.28 -13.57 -0.93
N GLY A 112 5.43 -13.45 -0.27
CA GLY A 112 6.67 -14.09 -0.71
C GLY A 112 7.77 -13.11 -1.12
N ARG A 113 8.92 -13.70 -1.51
CA ARG A 113 10.15 -12.98 -1.79
C ARG A 113 10.24 -12.59 -3.27
N THR A 114 9.99 -11.32 -3.56
CA THR A 114 10.03 -10.75 -4.91
C THR A 114 11.47 -10.38 -5.33
N PRO A 115 11.71 -10.01 -6.60
CA PRO A 115 13.01 -9.46 -7.04
C PRO A 115 13.43 -8.18 -6.31
N PHE A 116 12.52 -7.52 -5.59
CA PHE A 116 12.78 -6.32 -4.80
C PHE A 116 13.06 -6.63 -3.32
N SER A 117 13.02 -7.90 -2.91
CA SER A 117 13.36 -8.31 -1.55
C SER A 117 14.86 -8.14 -1.28
N ARG A 118 15.23 -7.04 -0.61
CA ARG A 118 16.61 -6.70 -0.23
C ARG A 118 17.17 -7.59 0.91
N GLY A 119 17.09 -8.91 0.77
CA GLY A 119 17.52 -9.90 1.75
C GLY A 119 16.46 -10.32 2.78
N GLY A 120 15.24 -9.78 2.70
CA GLY A 120 14.11 -10.23 3.52
C GLY A 120 13.54 -11.58 3.07
N ASP A 121 12.86 -12.27 3.99
CA ASP A 121 12.16 -13.55 3.76
C ASP A 121 10.89 -13.45 2.89
N GLY A 122 10.39 -12.23 2.64
CA GLY A 122 9.16 -12.01 1.89
C GLY A 122 7.87 -12.32 2.67
N ARG A 123 7.96 -12.68 3.95
CA ARG A 123 6.81 -12.99 4.81
C ARG A 123 6.51 -11.85 5.79
N ALA A 124 5.39 -11.93 6.50
CA ALA A 124 5.06 -10.99 7.57
C ALA A 124 4.69 -11.76 8.85
N PRO A 125 5.18 -11.35 10.04
CA PRO A 125 4.69 -11.89 11.30
C PRO A 125 3.22 -11.47 11.54
N LEU A 126 2.49 -12.27 12.31
CA LEU A 126 1.07 -12.07 12.59
C LEU A 126 0.80 -10.75 13.32
N GLY A 127 1.59 -10.38 14.33
CA GLY A 127 1.38 -9.16 15.10
C GLY A 127 1.31 -7.89 14.22
N PRO A 128 2.33 -7.62 13.39
CA PRO A 128 2.30 -6.52 12.42
C PRO A 128 1.13 -6.55 11.44
N VAL A 129 0.71 -7.74 10.96
CA VAL A 129 -0.45 -7.88 10.06
C VAL A 129 -1.74 -7.46 10.76
N LEU A 130 -1.97 -7.94 11.99
CA LEU A 130 -3.15 -7.57 12.77
C LEU A 130 -3.15 -6.09 13.14
N ARG A 131 -1.98 -5.52 13.47
CA ARG A 131 -1.85 -4.09 13.76
C ARG A 131 -2.18 -3.25 12.53
N GLU A 132 -1.66 -3.61 11.35
CA GLU A 132 -2.00 -2.91 10.10
C GLU A 132 -3.49 -3.05 9.77
N TYR A 133 -4.08 -4.23 9.96
CA TYR A 133 -5.52 -4.45 9.78
C TYR A 133 -6.36 -3.54 10.69
N LEU A 134 -6.06 -3.49 11.98
CA LEU A 134 -6.84 -2.71 12.95
C LEU A 134 -6.65 -1.20 12.77
N VAL A 135 -5.40 -0.74 12.59
CA VAL A 135 -5.11 0.69 12.51
C VAL A 135 -5.64 1.29 11.21
N SER A 136 -5.53 0.59 10.07
CA SER A 136 -6.12 1.05 8.81
C SER A 136 -7.63 1.24 8.91
N GLU A 137 -8.34 0.28 9.47
CA GLU A 137 -9.79 0.37 9.62
C GLU A 137 -10.22 1.41 10.67
N ALA A 138 -9.45 1.59 11.74
CA ALA A 138 -9.68 2.66 12.70
C ALA A 138 -9.50 4.05 12.06
N MET A 139 -8.44 4.24 11.26
CA MET A 139 -8.20 5.47 10.52
C MET A 139 -9.36 5.78 9.56
N HIS A 140 -9.86 4.78 8.85
CA HIS A 140 -11.02 4.92 7.98
C HIS A 140 -12.27 5.33 8.77
N ALA A 141 -12.55 4.67 9.89
CA ALA A 141 -13.69 4.99 10.74
C ALA A 141 -13.64 6.42 11.32
N MET A 142 -12.44 6.95 11.55
CA MET A 142 -12.20 8.34 11.96
C MET A 142 -12.25 9.34 10.80
N GLY A 143 -12.52 8.89 9.57
CA GLY A 143 -12.56 9.74 8.38
C GLY A 143 -11.17 10.20 7.91
N VAL A 144 -10.10 9.53 8.33
CA VAL A 144 -8.74 9.75 7.84
C VAL A 144 -8.53 8.93 6.56
N PRO A 145 -8.13 9.55 5.43
CA PRO A 145 -7.83 8.82 4.20
C PRO A 145 -6.72 7.78 4.44
N THR A 146 -6.98 6.53 4.05
CA THR A 146 -6.10 5.41 4.37
C THR A 146 -6.33 4.23 3.46
N THR A 147 -5.26 3.48 3.20
CA THR A 147 -5.39 2.11 2.70
C THR A 147 -6.23 1.27 3.65
N ARG A 148 -7.02 0.36 3.10
CA ARG A 148 -8.00 -0.46 3.81
C ARG A 148 -7.53 -1.90 3.91
N ALA A 149 -8.04 -2.62 4.89
CA ALA A 149 -7.71 -4.03 5.10
C ALA A 149 -8.91 -4.92 4.75
N LEU A 150 -8.77 -5.74 3.71
CA LEU A 150 -9.81 -6.66 3.25
C LEU A 150 -9.79 -8.00 3.97
N ALA A 151 -8.60 -8.58 4.15
CA ALA A 151 -8.44 -9.88 4.78
C ALA A 151 -7.11 -10.01 5.52
N ALA A 152 -7.10 -10.82 6.57
CA ALA A 152 -5.89 -11.30 7.24
C ALA A 152 -5.93 -12.83 7.28
N VAL A 153 -4.85 -13.47 6.84
CA VAL A 153 -4.74 -14.94 6.72
C VAL A 153 -3.45 -15.42 7.39
N THR A 154 -3.49 -16.46 8.22
CA THR A 154 -2.26 -17.11 8.72
C THR A 154 -1.63 -17.94 7.62
N THR A 155 -0.32 -18.15 7.63
CA THR A 155 0.36 -18.95 6.61
C THR A 155 0.53 -20.43 6.98
N GLY A 156 0.44 -20.77 8.26
CA GLY A 156 0.88 -22.09 8.76
C GLY A 156 2.40 -22.23 8.87
N GLU A 157 3.14 -21.14 8.62
CA GLU A 157 4.60 -21.07 8.71
C GLU A 157 5.01 -20.19 9.90
N THR A 158 6.25 -20.32 10.36
CA THR A 158 6.84 -19.47 11.41
C THR A 158 7.78 -18.44 10.80
N VAL A 159 7.66 -17.18 11.23
CA VAL A 159 8.54 -16.07 10.85
C VAL A 159 9.41 -15.70 12.05
N VAL A 160 10.72 -15.50 11.83
CA VAL A 160 11.68 -15.21 12.90
C VAL A 160 12.33 -13.84 12.67
N ARG A 161 11.94 -12.85 13.46
CA ARG A 161 12.51 -11.48 13.46
C ARG A 161 12.84 -11.04 14.89
N GLY A 162 13.55 -11.91 15.60
CA GLY A 162 13.68 -11.88 17.05
C GLY A 162 13.03 -13.13 17.63
N LEU A 163 11.88 -12.98 18.28
CA LEU A 163 11.10 -14.12 18.74
C LEU A 163 10.36 -14.79 17.57
N PRO A 164 10.20 -16.12 17.56
CA PRO A 164 9.38 -16.81 16.58
C PRO A 164 7.91 -16.42 16.70
N GLU A 165 7.29 -16.04 15.59
CA GLU A 165 5.88 -15.68 15.50
C GLU A 165 5.20 -16.43 14.34
N PRO A 166 3.89 -16.71 14.42
CA PRO A 166 3.14 -17.19 13.26
C PRO A 166 3.25 -16.21 12.09
N GLY A 167 3.43 -16.74 10.88
CA GLY A 167 3.36 -15.96 9.65
C GLY A 167 1.92 -15.61 9.28
N ALA A 168 1.75 -14.45 8.65
CA ALA A 168 0.47 -14.00 8.14
C ALA A 168 0.62 -13.18 6.84
N ILE A 169 -0.49 -13.04 6.13
CA ILE A 169 -0.63 -12.22 4.92
C ILE A 169 -1.79 -11.25 5.14
N LEU A 170 -1.57 -9.99 4.78
CA LEU A 170 -2.60 -8.95 4.73
C LEU A 170 -3.03 -8.74 3.28
N THR A 171 -4.34 -8.74 3.02
CA THR A 171 -4.89 -8.22 1.78
C THR A 171 -5.23 -6.74 1.96
N ARG A 172 -4.41 -5.87 1.38
CA ARG A 172 -4.56 -4.42 1.39
C ARG A 172 -5.34 -3.94 0.17
N VAL A 173 -6.17 -2.93 0.39
CA VAL A 173 -6.94 -2.24 -0.64
C VAL A 173 -6.58 -0.76 -0.64
N ALA A 174 -6.28 -0.17 -1.78
CA ALA A 174 -5.90 1.23 -1.87
C ALA A 174 -6.50 1.88 -3.11
N ALA A 175 -6.65 3.21 -3.13
CA ALA A 175 -6.92 3.91 -4.39
C ALA A 175 -5.76 3.67 -5.38
N SER A 176 -4.51 3.68 -4.92
CA SER A 176 -3.34 3.16 -5.63
C SER A 176 -2.17 2.91 -4.66
N HIS A 177 -1.23 2.06 -5.07
CA HIS A 177 0.06 1.88 -4.39
C HIS A 177 1.20 2.74 -4.99
N ILE A 178 0.87 3.71 -5.85
CA ILE A 178 1.83 4.64 -6.43
C ILE A 178 2.29 5.63 -5.35
N ARG A 179 3.61 5.79 -5.21
CA ARG A 179 4.26 6.58 -4.16
C ARG A 179 5.03 7.74 -4.77
N VAL A 180 5.40 8.74 -3.97
CA VAL A 180 6.43 9.72 -4.35
C VAL A 180 7.73 8.99 -4.75
N GLY A 181 8.06 7.91 -4.05
CA GLY A 181 9.15 7.00 -4.39
C GLY A 181 9.09 6.38 -5.80
N THR A 182 7.89 6.20 -6.36
CA THR A 182 7.71 5.68 -7.73
C THR A 182 8.16 6.71 -8.77
N PHE A 183 7.81 7.99 -8.58
CA PHE A 183 8.33 9.09 -9.42
C PHE A 183 9.84 9.26 -9.26
N GLN A 184 10.34 9.21 -8.02
CA GLN A 184 11.78 9.32 -7.74
C GLN A 184 12.60 8.20 -8.40
N TYR A 185 12.02 7.01 -8.58
CA TYR A 185 12.68 5.89 -9.25
C TYR A 185 13.07 6.24 -10.69
N PHE A 186 12.15 6.81 -11.47
CA PHE A 186 12.40 7.20 -12.85
C PHE A 186 13.23 8.48 -12.94
N ALA A 187 12.91 9.49 -12.12
CA ALA A 187 13.62 10.77 -12.11
C ALA A 187 15.12 10.61 -11.82
N ALA A 188 15.48 9.79 -10.81
CA ALA A 188 16.88 9.56 -10.45
C ALA A 188 17.69 8.82 -11.53
N ARG A 189 17.03 8.21 -12.51
CA ARG A 189 17.65 7.51 -13.66
C ARG A 189 17.71 8.39 -14.92
N GLY A 190 17.19 9.61 -14.86
CA GLY A 190 17.01 10.45 -16.04
C GLY A 190 15.92 9.97 -17.00
N ASP A 191 15.03 9.08 -16.54
CA ASP A 191 13.94 8.53 -17.36
C ASP A 191 12.74 9.48 -17.36
N VAL A 192 12.84 10.54 -18.17
CA VAL A 192 11.79 11.56 -18.32
C VAL A 192 10.51 10.99 -18.92
N GLU A 193 10.64 10.04 -19.86
CA GLU A 193 9.50 9.33 -20.48
C GLU A 193 8.74 8.53 -19.42
N GLY A 194 9.44 7.78 -18.57
CA GLY A 194 8.83 7.03 -17.46
C GLY A 194 8.14 7.94 -16.44
N VAL A 195 8.71 9.11 -16.13
CA VAL A 195 8.03 10.11 -15.28
C VAL A 195 6.74 10.61 -15.94
N ARG A 196 6.77 10.91 -17.25
CA ARG A 196 5.61 11.40 -17.99
C ARG A 196 4.50 10.34 -18.04
N GLU A 197 4.83 9.11 -18.41
CA GLU A 197 3.86 8.00 -18.45
C GLU A 197 3.23 7.74 -17.07
N LEU A 198 4.03 7.82 -16.00
CA LEU A 198 3.49 7.68 -14.65
C LEU A 198 2.52 8.81 -14.30
N ALA A 199 2.86 10.05 -14.67
CA ALA A 199 2.01 11.21 -14.43
C ALA A 199 0.69 11.07 -15.19
N GLU A 200 0.72 10.65 -16.46
CA GLU A 200 -0.49 10.40 -17.24
C GLU A 200 -1.35 9.31 -16.61
N HIS A 201 -0.75 8.18 -16.23
CA HIS A 201 -1.47 7.09 -15.56
C HIS A 201 -2.14 7.57 -14.26
N VAL A 202 -1.44 8.36 -13.45
CA VAL A 202 -1.96 8.92 -12.20
C VAL A 202 -3.13 9.88 -12.47
N ILE A 203 -3.02 10.75 -13.47
CA ILE A 203 -4.08 11.72 -13.82
C ILE A 203 -5.31 10.97 -14.31
N GLU A 204 -5.18 10.07 -15.30
CA GLU A 204 -6.29 9.27 -15.82
C GLU A 204 -7.00 8.46 -14.73
N ARG A 205 -6.25 8.00 -13.72
CA ARG A 205 -6.77 7.16 -12.65
C ARG A 205 -7.46 7.97 -11.55
N HIS A 206 -6.85 9.07 -11.11
CA HIS A 206 -7.23 9.75 -9.86
C HIS A 206 -7.83 11.12 -10.06
N TYR A 207 -7.52 11.75 -11.20
CA TYR A 207 -7.80 13.16 -11.46
C TYR A 207 -8.21 13.39 -12.93
N PRO A 208 -9.15 12.60 -13.49
CA PRO A 208 -9.53 12.74 -14.90
C PRO A 208 -10.10 14.12 -15.22
N GLU A 209 -10.50 14.89 -14.21
CA GLU A 209 -10.95 16.28 -14.32
C GLU A 209 -9.81 17.29 -14.60
N LEU A 210 -8.53 16.90 -14.45
CA LEU A 210 -7.38 17.77 -14.74
C LEU A 210 -7.08 17.87 -16.25
N ASP A 211 -8.12 17.84 -17.07
CA ASP A 211 -8.02 17.98 -18.53
C ASP A 211 -7.80 19.46 -18.87
N VAL A 212 -6.53 19.86 -18.94
CA VAL A 212 -6.11 21.23 -19.29
C VAL A 212 -5.50 21.21 -20.69
N ASP A 213 -6.08 22.01 -21.59
CA ASP A 213 -5.72 22.15 -23.01
C ASP A 213 -4.30 22.71 -23.27
N GLN A 214 -3.48 22.92 -22.23
CA GLN A 214 -2.13 23.48 -22.35
C GLN A 214 -1.07 22.53 -21.78
N GLU A 215 -0.08 22.20 -22.63
CA GLU A 215 1.04 21.33 -22.31
C GLU A 215 1.89 21.94 -21.17
N GLY A 216 1.93 21.26 -20.02
CA GLY A 216 2.69 21.67 -18.82
C GLY A 216 1.83 22.09 -17.63
N GLU A 217 0.69 22.77 -17.85
CA GLU A 217 -0.21 23.17 -16.75
C GLU A 217 -0.83 21.95 -16.05
N ARG A 218 -1.14 20.91 -16.83
CA ARG A 218 -1.68 19.64 -16.34
C ARG A 218 -0.83 18.96 -15.26
N TYR A 219 0.49 18.91 -15.45
CA TYR A 219 1.40 18.28 -14.47
C TYR A 219 1.63 19.17 -13.24
N LEU A 220 1.58 20.48 -13.42
CA LEU A 220 1.60 21.42 -12.30
C LEU A 220 0.34 21.24 -11.44
N SER A 221 -0.84 21.16 -12.05
CA SER A 221 -2.09 20.90 -11.34
C SER A 221 -2.09 19.54 -10.64
N LEU A 222 -1.50 18.50 -11.24
CA LEU A 222 -1.29 17.22 -10.56
C LEU A 222 -0.48 17.42 -9.26
N LEU A 223 0.64 18.14 -9.33
CA LEU A 223 1.47 18.42 -8.16
C LEU A 223 0.70 19.20 -7.08
N GLU A 224 -0.04 20.25 -7.47
CA GLU A 224 -0.85 21.07 -6.56
C GLU A 224 -1.93 20.24 -5.83
N VAL A 225 -2.62 19.35 -6.55
CA VAL A 225 -3.64 18.49 -5.96
C VAL A 225 -3.01 17.47 -5.02
N VAL A 226 -1.89 16.85 -5.40
CA VAL A 226 -1.15 15.92 -4.52
C VAL A 226 -0.69 16.63 -3.26
N MET A 227 -0.09 17.82 -3.36
CA MET A 227 0.33 18.64 -2.21
C MET A 227 -0.85 18.95 -1.29
N THR A 228 -1.98 19.37 -1.86
CA THR A 228 -3.20 19.68 -1.11
C THR A 228 -3.71 18.46 -0.33
N ARG A 229 -3.73 17.29 -0.97
CA ARG A 229 -4.16 16.03 -0.33
C ARG A 229 -3.21 15.61 0.78
N GLN A 230 -1.89 15.74 0.58
CA GLN A 230 -0.91 15.44 1.63
C GLN A 230 -1.06 16.37 2.83
N ALA A 231 -1.16 17.69 2.60
CA ALA A 231 -1.36 18.65 3.68
C ALA A 231 -2.64 18.34 4.49
N ALA A 232 -3.74 18.03 3.81
CA ALA A 232 -5.00 17.63 4.46
C ALA A 232 -4.87 16.30 5.24
N LEU A 233 -4.11 15.34 4.71
CA LEU A 233 -3.85 14.06 5.38
C LEU A 233 -3.06 14.27 6.67
N ILE A 234 -1.94 15.01 6.61
CA ILE A 234 -1.10 15.29 7.78
C ILE A 234 -1.89 16.09 8.82
N ALA A 235 -2.67 17.10 8.42
CA ALA A 235 -3.54 17.83 9.34
C ALA A 235 -4.50 16.90 10.10
N LYS A 236 -5.06 15.88 9.44
CA LYS A 236 -5.89 14.86 10.10
C LYS A 236 -5.10 13.98 11.05
N TRP A 237 -3.87 13.57 10.69
CA TRP A 237 -2.99 12.81 11.59
C TRP A 237 -2.71 13.59 12.88
N MET A 238 -2.38 14.88 12.75
CA MET A 238 -2.19 15.77 13.88
C MET A 238 -3.47 15.87 14.72
N GLY A 239 -4.63 16.01 14.09
CA GLY A 239 -5.91 16.10 14.80
C GLY A 239 -6.27 14.89 15.66
N VAL A 240 -5.80 13.69 15.29
CA VAL A 240 -6.05 12.44 16.04
C VAL A 240 -4.86 11.96 16.88
N GLY A 241 -3.78 12.75 16.96
CA GLY A 241 -2.56 12.37 17.69
C GLY A 241 -1.84 11.15 17.10
N PHE A 242 -1.98 10.91 15.79
CA PHE A 242 -1.34 9.78 15.11
C PHE A 242 0.10 10.11 14.73
N ILE A 243 1.02 9.20 15.06
CA ILE A 243 2.42 9.22 14.64
C ILE A 243 2.64 8.07 13.66
N HIS A 244 3.04 8.38 12.43
CA HIS A 244 3.33 7.38 11.38
C HIS A 244 4.64 6.62 11.65
N GLY A 245 5.65 7.33 12.16
CA GLY A 245 6.95 6.78 12.57
C GLY A 245 7.95 6.51 11.42
N VAL A 246 7.51 6.39 10.17
CA VAL A 246 8.40 6.21 9.00
C VAL A 246 7.85 6.95 7.76
N MET A 247 7.95 8.28 7.74
CA MET A 247 7.51 9.12 6.61
C MET A 247 8.61 9.23 5.55
N ASN A 248 9.11 8.09 5.09
CA ASN A 248 9.97 8.04 3.92
C ASN A 248 9.15 8.35 2.66
N THR A 249 9.80 8.79 1.58
CA THR A 249 9.09 9.12 0.33
C THR A 249 8.49 7.89 -0.36
N ASP A 250 9.01 6.70 -0.08
CA ASP A 250 8.38 5.43 -0.47
C ASP A 250 7.12 5.10 0.35
N ASN A 251 6.88 5.74 1.49
CA ASN A 251 5.64 5.60 2.27
C ASN A 251 4.69 6.79 2.10
N THR A 252 4.88 7.58 1.03
CA THR A 252 4.03 8.74 0.72
C THR A 252 3.20 8.43 -0.52
N ALA A 253 1.94 8.01 -0.35
CA ALA A 253 1.07 7.62 -1.45
C ALA A 253 0.57 8.83 -2.25
N ILE A 254 0.63 8.77 -3.57
CA ILE A 254 0.16 9.85 -4.46
C ILE A 254 -1.35 10.09 -4.35
N SER A 255 -2.12 9.06 -3.94
CA SER A 255 -3.55 9.18 -3.67
C SER A 255 -3.90 10.07 -2.48
N GLY A 256 -2.94 10.35 -1.59
CA GLY A 256 -3.18 11.04 -0.31
C GLY A 256 -3.76 10.12 0.77
N GLU A 257 -3.51 8.81 0.69
CA GLU A 257 -3.91 7.82 1.69
C GLU A 257 -2.76 7.52 2.67
N THR A 258 -3.08 7.31 3.95
CA THR A 258 -2.17 6.69 4.92
C THR A 258 -1.84 5.26 4.48
N ILE A 259 -0.55 4.93 4.35
CA ILE A 259 -0.04 3.64 3.84
C ILE A 259 1.12 3.13 4.69
N ASP A 260 1.30 1.80 4.76
CA ASP A 260 2.46 1.16 5.41
C ASP A 260 2.58 1.45 6.92
N PHE A 261 1.64 0.88 7.68
CA PHE A 261 1.55 0.94 9.15
C PHE A 261 2.66 0.15 9.87
N GLY A 262 3.90 0.65 9.78
CA GLY A 262 5.12 0.06 10.32
C GLY A 262 5.28 0.23 11.85
N PRO A 263 5.95 1.25 12.37
CA PRO A 263 5.98 1.52 13.82
C PRO A 263 5.10 2.73 14.15
N CYS A 264 3.84 2.69 13.73
CA CYS A 264 2.88 3.76 13.97
C CYS A 264 2.05 3.50 15.23
N ALA A 265 1.64 4.57 15.90
CA ALA A 265 0.69 4.53 17.01
C ALA A 265 0.05 5.90 17.25
N PHE A 266 -1.01 5.90 18.07
CA PHE A 266 -1.66 7.10 18.57
C PHE A 266 -1.03 7.48 19.91
N MET A 267 -0.81 8.78 20.13
CA MET A 267 -0.34 9.28 21.42
C MET A 267 -1.43 9.13 22.47
N GLU A 268 -1.11 8.48 23.60
CA GLU A 268 -1.99 8.47 24.77
C GLU A 268 -1.82 9.74 25.59
N GLN A 269 -0.58 10.12 25.87
CA GLN A 269 -0.21 11.39 26.50
C GLN A 269 0.38 12.32 25.45
N TYR A 270 -0.08 13.58 25.44
CA TYR A 270 0.46 14.58 24.53
C TYR A 270 1.94 14.85 24.84
N GLU A 271 2.80 14.55 23.87
CA GLU A 271 4.24 14.80 23.90
C GLU A 271 4.70 15.15 22.48
N PRO A 272 4.99 16.42 22.18
CA PRO A 272 5.35 16.87 20.83
C PRO A 272 6.54 16.14 20.21
N GLN A 273 7.49 15.69 21.03
CA GLN A 273 8.71 15.00 20.58
C GLN A 273 8.58 13.48 20.59
N MET A 274 7.37 12.94 20.80
CA MET A 274 7.15 11.49 20.86
C MET A 274 7.47 10.81 19.53
N VAL A 275 8.18 9.69 19.62
CA VAL A 275 8.57 8.79 18.53
C VAL A 275 8.17 7.36 18.86
N PHE A 276 7.77 6.58 17.85
CA PHE A 276 7.45 5.15 18.03
C PHE A 276 8.34 4.22 17.20
N SER A 277 9.06 4.75 16.23
CA SER A 277 10.02 3.98 15.45
C SER A 277 11.28 3.74 16.27
N SER A 278 11.60 2.46 16.53
CA SER A 278 12.80 2.08 17.26
C SER A 278 14.11 2.46 16.56
N ILE A 279 14.05 2.82 15.27
CA ILE A 279 15.20 3.25 14.46
C ILE A 279 15.24 4.78 14.27
N ASP A 280 14.26 5.53 14.79
CA ASP A 280 14.22 6.99 14.72
C ASP A 280 14.87 7.64 15.94
N GLU A 281 16.16 7.36 16.15
CA GLU A 281 16.92 7.90 17.29
C GLU A 281 17.04 9.43 17.26
N GLY A 282 16.98 10.03 16.07
CA GLY A 282 17.07 11.48 15.86
C GLY A 282 15.72 12.22 15.90
N GLY A 283 14.61 11.52 16.09
CA GLY A 283 13.27 12.11 16.11
C GLY A 283 12.84 12.77 14.81
N ARG A 284 13.35 12.28 13.67
CA ARG A 284 13.00 12.80 12.34
C ARG A 284 11.50 12.71 12.08
N TYR A 285 10.85 11.65 12.57
CA TYR A 285 9.43 11.39 12.41
C TYR A 285 8.66 11.50 13.72
N ALA A 286 9.15 12.34 14.65
CA ALA A 286 8.41 12.73 15.84
C ALA A 286 7.10 13.42 15.47
N TYR A 287 6.12 13.39 16.38
CA TYR A 287 4.78 13.98 16.16
C TYR A 287 4.83 15.41 15.60
N ALA A 288 5.60 16.30 16.23
CA ALA A 288 5.69 17.70 15.82
C ALA A 288 6.43 17.92 14.48
N ASN A 289 7.14 16.91 13.98
CA ASN A 289 7.93 16.97 12.73
C ASN A 289 7.21 16.36 11.53
N GLN A 290 5.96 15.89 11.69
CA GLN A 290 5.17 15.35 10.58
C GLN A 290 4.67 16.41 9.58
N PRO A 291 4.28 17.63 9.99
CA PRO A 291 3.96 18.73 9.07
C PRO A 291 5.19 19.23 8.29
#